data_AF-A0A3M6FWJ3-F1
#
_entry.id   AF-A0A3M6FWJ3-F1
#
_cell.length_a   1.000
_cell.length_b   1.000
_cell.length_c   1.000
_cell.angle_alpha   90.00
_cell.angle_beta   90.00
_cell.angle_gamma   90.00
#
_symmetry.space_group_name_H-M   'P 1'
#
loop_
_entity.id
_entity.type
_entity.pdbx_description
1 polymer ?
#
loop_
_entity_poly.entity_id
_entity_poly.type
_entity_poly.pdbx_seq_one_letter_code
_entity_poly.pdbx_strand_id
1 'polypeptide(L)' 'MSRPTDFARRWFLARGWKPFAFQKEVWAAVKKGESGLLHASTGSGKTYAVWFAALNRFAKANTL' A
#
# COMPACT_ATOMS: atom_id res chain seq x y z
N MET A 1 4.73 -4.14 21.82
CA MET A 1 4.14 -3.35 20.72
C MET A 1 4.17 -4.18 19.46
N SER A 2 3.02 -4.54 18.90
CA SER A 2 2.92 -5.26 17.62
C SER A 2 3.49 -4.38 16.50
N ARG A 3 4.47 -4.91 15.73
CA ARG A 3 5.02 -4.19 14.58
C ARG A 3 3.91 -3.94 13.55
N PRO A 4 3.82 -2.73 12.96
CA PRO A 4 2.89 -2.47 11.86
C PRO A 4 3.17 -3.46 10.74
N THR A 5 2.12 -4.09 10.25
CA THR A 5 2.23 -5.06 9.17
C THR A 5 2.28 -4.34 7.84
N ASP A 6 3.39 -4.51 7.09
CA ASP A 6 3.55 -3.96 5.75
C ASP A 6 3.17 -5.00 4.69
N PHE A 7 1.90 -5.03 4.34
CA PHE A 7 1.32 -5.96 3.35
C PHE A 7 1.89 -5.72 1.95
N ALA A 8 2.07 -4.45 1.57
CA ALA A 8 2.67 -4.09 0.28
C ALA A 8 4.06 -4.69 0.13
N ARG A 9 4.95 -4.45 1.10
CA ARG A 9 6.32 -4.97 1.04
C ARG A 9 6.35 -6.49 0.90
N ARG A 10 5.58 -7.22 1.70
CA ARG A 10 5.56 -8.70 1.63
C ARG A 10 5.07 -9.22 0.28
N TRP A 11 4.00 -8.63 -0.25
CA TRP A 11 3.43 -9.04 -1.53
C TRP A 11 4.39 -8.76 -2.71
N PHE A 12 4.94 -7.55 -2.77
CA PHE A 12 5.86 -7.17 -3.84
C PHE A 12 7.15 -7.99 -3.79
N LEU A 13 7.70 -8.23 -2.60
CA LEU A 13 8.88 -9.10 -2.43
C LEU A 13 8.60 -10.53 -2.89
N ALA A 14 7.46 -11.12 -2.50
CA ALA A 14 7.08 -12.47 -2.90
C ALA A 14 6.91 -12.62 -4.43
N ARG A 15 6.56 -11.53 -5.12
CA ARG A 15 6.43 -11.48 -6.58
C ARG A 15 7.74 -11.15 -7.31
N GLY A 16 8.80 -10.76 -6.58
CA GLY A 16 10.01 -10.19 -7.18
C GLY A 16 9.77 -8.83 -7.85
N TRP A 17 8.69 -8.14 -7.48
CA TRP A 17 8.28 -6.88 -8.11
C TRP A 17 8.77 -5.68 -7.31
N LYS A 18 8.99 -4.55 -8.00
CA LYS A 18 9.26 -3.25 -7.38
C LYS A 18 8.04 -2.34 -7.53
N PRO A 19 7.54 -1.73 -6.44
CA PRO A 19 6.46 -0.77 -6.55
C PRO A 19 6.93 0.52 -7.20
N PHE A 20 6.04 1.14 -7.98
CA PHE A 20 6.25 2.45 -8.57
C PHE A 20 6.30 3.54 -7.49
N ALA A 21 6.91 4.69 -7.81
CA ALA A 21 7.03 5.83 -6.89
C ALA A 21 5.66 6.30 -6.38
N PHE A 22 4.70 6.53 -7.29
CA PHE A 22 3.36 6.99 -6.93
C PHE A 22 2.61 6.03 -5.99
N GLN A 23 2.87 4.71 -6.08
CA GLN A 23 2.25 3.74 -5.16
C GLN A 23 2.75 3.99 -3.74
N LYS A 24 4.06 4.23 -3.57
CA LYS A 24 4.65 4.54 -2.26
C LYS A 24 4.16 5.88 -1.70
N GLU A 25 3.96 6.87 -2.56
CA GLU A 25 3.41 8.17 -2.19
C GLU A 25 1.98 8.03 -1.66
N VAL A 26 1.12 7.28 -2.35
CA VAL A 26 -0.25 6.98 -1.89
C VAL A 26 -0.23 6.25 -0.54
N TRP A 27 0.66 5.26 -0.36
CA TRP A 27 0.78 4.56 0.92
C TRP A 27 1.21 5.50 2.06
N ALA A 28 2.13 6.42 1.79
CA ALA A 28 2.57 7.41 2.77
C ALA A 28 1.45 8.41 3.13
N ALA A 29 0.73 8.93 2.13
CA ALA A 29 -0.38 9.86 2.35
C ALA A 29 -1.51 9.22 3.17
N VAL A 30 -1.95 8.01 2.80
CA VAL A 30 -3.01 7.30 3.54
C VAL A 30 -2.54 6.93 4.95
N LYS A 31 -1.26 6.57 5.13
CA LYS A 31 -0.70 6.34 6.48
C LYS A 31 -0.80 7.59 7.37
N LYS A 32 -0.66 8.79 6.80
CA LYS A 32 -0.83 10.07 7.48
C LYS A 32 -2.29 10.48 7.68
N GLY A 33 -3.24 9.78 7.07
CA GLY A 33 -4.67 10.13 7.12
C GLY A 33 -5.06 11.25 6.15
N GLU A 34 -4.26 11.49 5.12
CA GLU A 34 -4.53 12.50 4.09
C GLU A 34 -5.53 11.98 3.06
N SER A 35 -6.35 12.89 2.53
CA SER A 35 -7.26 12.65 1.39
C SER A 35 -6.64 13.18 0.10
N GLY A 36 -7.02 12.60 -1.05
CA GLY A 36 -6.51 13.06 -2.35
C GLY A 36 -7.07 12.32 -3.56
N LEU A 37 -6.58 12.68 -4.75
CA LEU A 37 -6.95 12.09 -6.03
C LEU A 37 -5.77 11.30 -6.61
N LEU A 38 -5.99 10.02 -6.90
CA LEU A 38 -5.03 9.22 -7.67
C LEU A 38 -5.40 9.25 -9.15
N HIS A 39 -4.59 9.93 -9.95
CA HIS A 39 -4.67 9.91 -11.41
C HIS A 39 -3.46 9.16 -12.00
N ALA A 40 -3.70 8.05 -12.69
CA ALA A 40 -2.67 7.33 -13.44
C ALA A 40 -3.30 6.52 -14.58
N SER A 41 -2.50 6.17 -15.60
CA SER A 41 -2.97 5.42 -16.78
C SER A 41 -3.44 4.00 -16.46
N THR A 42 -4.16 3.36 -17.38
CA THR A 42 -4.51 1.93 -17.30
C THR A 42 -3.23 1.09 -17.33
N GLY A 43 -3.20 -0.01 -16.55
CA GLY A 43 -2.01 -0.88 -16.45
C GLY A 43 -0.90 -0.38 -15.51
N SER A 44 -0.96 0.87 -15.02
CA SER A 44 0.05 1.43 -14.09
C SER A 44 0.03 0.84 -12.68
N GLY A 45 -0.97 0.03 -12.33
CA GLY A 45 -1.09 -0.56 -10.99
C GLY A 45 -1.72 0.35 -9.93
N LYS A 46 -2.69 1.20 -10.31
CA LYS A 46 -3.52 1.99 -9.37
C LYS A 46 -4.19 1.15 -8.28
N THR A 47 -4.61 -0.07 -8.62
CA THR A 47 -5.18 -1.02 -7.66
C THR A 47 -4.19 -1.32 -6.54
N TYR A 48 -2.91 -1.56 -6.85
CA TYR A 48 -1.88 -1.79 -5.84
C TYR A 48 -1.59 -0.54 -5.00
N ALA A 49 -1.71 0.67 -5.56
CA ALA A 49 -1.58 1.90 -4.80
C ALA A 49 -2.65 1.99 -3.69
N VAL A 50 -3.93 1.95 -4.07
CA VAL A 50 -5.04 2.18 -3.13
C VAL A 50 -5.27 0.98 -2.21
N TRP A 51 -5.18 -0.25 -2.74
CA TRP A 51 -5.45 -1.46 -1.97
C TRP A 51 -4.43 -1.68 -0.86
N PHE A 52 -3.13 -1.56 -1.15
CA PHE A 52 -2.13 -1.72 -0.11
C PHE A 52 -2.06 -0.54 0.86
N ALA A 53 -2.42 0.68 0.43
CA ALA A 53 -2.66 1.78 1.37
C ALA A 53 -3.75 1.41 2.38
N ALA A 54 -4.90 0.89 1.90
CA ALA A 54 -6.01 0.50 2.77
C ALA A 54 -5.62 -0.65 3.70
N LEU A 55 -4.99 -1.71 3.20
CA LEU A 55 -4.53 -2.83 4.03
C LEU A 55 -3.52 -2.37 5.09
N ASN A 56 -2.51 -1.59 4.72
CA ASN A 56 -1.50 -1.11 5.66
C ASN A 56 -2.08 -0.17 6.73
N ARG A 57 -3.17 0.55 6.43
CA ARG A 57 -3.81 1.47 7.37
C ARG A 57 -4.87 0.82 8.25
N PHE A 58 -5.66 -0.10 7.70
CA PHE A 58 -6.91 -0.55 8.33
C PHE A 58 -6.93 -2.04 8.68
N ALA A 59 -6.12 -2.88 8.04
CA ALA A 59 -6.13 -4.31 8.35
C ALA A 59 -5.48 -4.57 9.72
N LYS A 60 -6.16 -5.35 10.56
CA LYS A 60 -5.59 -5.89 11.79
C LYS A 60 -4.87 -7.19 11.43
N ALA A 61 -3.60 -7.30 11.80
CA ALA A 61 -2.92 -8.58 11.72
C ALA A 61 -3.53 -9.51 12.78
N ASN A 62 -4.14 -10.62 12.36
CA ASN A 62 -4.54 -11.65 13.31
C ASN A 62 -3.28 -12.17 14.01
N THR A 63 -3.27 -11.99 15.32
CA THR A 63 -2.34 -12.67 16.21
C THR A 63 -3.09 -13.93 16.64
N LEU A 64 -2.67 -15.08 16.11
CA LEU A 64 -2.94 -16.37 16.72
C LEU A 64 -1.97 -16.56 17.90
#